data_AF-A0A0D9W4W9-F1
#
_entry.id   AF-A0A0D9W4W9-F1
#
_cell.length_a   1.000
_cell.length_b   1.000
_cell.length_c   1.000
_cell.angle_alpha   90.00
_cell.angle_beta   90.00
_cell.angle_gamma   90.00
#
_symmetry.space_group_name_H-M   'P 1'
#
loop_
_entity.id
_entity.type
_entity.pdbx_description
1 polymer ?
#
loop_
_entity_poly.entity_id
_entity_poly.type
_entity_poly.pdbx_seq_one_letter_code
_entity_poly.pdbx_strand_id
1 'polypeptide(L)'
;MARASGGDKAICILAFILALQYCGVETAAAQSEWPVGDINDWSFGVVGWPNYKPFKIGDVLGDVHVRRERAQRGGGEVSDVDYALCRAPANATTYSSGNDRVTLSPGVTFGFPGDCDKGMKIAVTAR
;
A
#
# COMPACT_ATOMS: atom_id res chain seq x y z
N MET A 1 -29.76 52.88 17.82
CA MET A 1 -28.49 52.32 17.31
C MET A 1 -28.28 50.96 17.96
N ALA A 2 -28.67 49.88 17.31
CA ALA A 2 -28.34 48.53 17.75
C ALA A 2 -26.86 48.28 17.38
N ARG A 3 -25.96 48.36 18.37
CA ARG A 3 -24.59 47.90 18.21
C ARG A 3 -24.65 46.38 18.06
N ALA A 4 -24.48 45.89 16.83
CA ALA A 4 -24.36 44.48 16.56
C ALA A 4 -23.18 43.92 17.38
N SER A 5 -23.47 42.98 18.26
CA SER A 5 -22.51 42.23 19.06
C SER A 5 -21.64 41.38 18.12
N GLY A 6 -20.56 41.97 17.61
CA GLY A 6 -19.52 41.26 16.87
C GLY A 6 -18.76 40.24 17.74
N GLY A 7 -18.82 40.41 19.06
CA GLY A 7 -18.20 39.52 20.04
C GLY A 7 -18.88 38.16 20.15
N ASP A 8 -20.22 38.10 20.12
CA ASP A 8 -20.95 36.82 20.25
C ASP A 8 -20.65 35.85 19.09
N LYS A 9 -20.54 36.38 17.87
CA LYS A 9 -20.21 35.56 16.70
C LYS A 9 -18.78 35.02 16.77
N ALA A 10 -17.84 35.84 17.24
CA ALA A 10 -16.45 35.44 17.41
C ALA A 10 -16.30 34.37 18.50
N ILE A 11 -17.03 34.49 19.61
CA ILE A 11 -17.04 33.50 20.71
C ILE A 11 -17.64 32.17 20.24
N CYS A 12 -18.75 32.20 19.50
CA CYS A 12 -19.36 30.99 18.94
C CYS A 12 -18.43 30.27 17.94
N ILE A 13 -17.71 31.02 17.08
CA ILE A 13 -16.75 30.45 16.13
C ILE A 13 -15.58 29.81 16.89
N LEU A 14 -15.05 30.50 17.91
CA LEU A 14 -13.94 29.99 18.72
C LEU A 14 -14.33 28.69 19.44
N ALA A 15 -15.52 28.65 20.04
CA ALA A 15 -16.05 27.46 20.71
C ALA A 15 -16.27 26.29 19.75
N PHE A 16 -16.71 26.55 18.51
CA PHE A 16 -16.84 25.53 17.47
C PHE A 16 -15.49 24.95 17.04
N ILE A 17 -14.47 25.80 16.86
CA ILE A 17 -13.11 25.36 16.49
C ILE A 17 -12.49 24.52 17.61
N LEU A 18 -12.67 24.93 18.87
CA LEU A 18 -12.24 24.16 20.04
C LEU A 18 -12.98 22.81 20.12
N ALA A 19 -14.30 22.78 19.89
CA ALA A 19 -15.07 21.53 19.88
C ALA A 19 -14.61 20.55 18.78
N LEU A 20 -14.22 21.05 17.61
CA LEU A 20 -13.65 20.24 16.52
C LEU A 20 -12.25 19.69 16.86
N GLN A 21 -11.48 20.35 17.73
CA GLN A 21 -10.18 19.86 18.21
C GLN A 21 -10.33 18.79 19.32
N TYR A 22 -11.38 18.90 20.15
CA TYR A 22 -11.70 17.91 21.20
C TYR A 22 -12.42 16.67 20.66
N CYS A 23 -13.17 16.83 19.56
CA CYS A 23 -13.69 15.70 18.80
C CYS A 23 -12.54 15.21 17.92
N GLY A 24 -11.68 14.35 18.47
CA GLY A 24 -10.50 13.83 17.78
C GLY A 24 -10.86 13.30 16.39
N VAL A 25 -10.65 14.14 15.37
CA VAL A 25 -10.51 13.66 14.00
C VAL A 25 -9.15 12.97 14.00
N GLU A 26 -9.16 11.73 14.45
CA GLU A 26 -8.08 10.81 14.14
C GLU A 26 -8.08 10.71 12.62
N THR A 27 -7.16 11.44 11.98
CA THR A 27 -6.88 11.22 10.57
C THR A 27 -6.39 9.78 10.50
N ALA A 28 -7.30 8.83 10.23
CA ALA A 28 -6.93 7.49 9.85
C ALA A 28 -5.87 7.65 8.77
N ALA A 29 -4.65 7.20 9.04
CA ALA A 29 -3.56 7.32 8.09
C ALA A 29 -4.07 6.75 6.77
N ALA A 30 -4.20 7.60 5.75
CA ALA A 30 -4.81 7.21 4.49
C ALA A 30 -4.00 6.05 3.91
N GLN A 31 -4.57 4.84 3.90
CA GLN A 31 -3.97 3.68 3.25
C GLN A 31 -3.91 3.98 1.76
N SER A 32 -2.72 3.91 1.18
CA SER A 32 -2.57 4.12 -0.26
C SER A 32 -2.85 2.80 -0.99
N GLU A 33 -3.67 2.89 -2.04
CA GLU A 33 -3.89 1.80 -2.97
C GLU A 33 -2.97 1.97 -4.18
N TRP A 34 -2.22 0.93 -4.51
CA TRP A 34 -1.25 0.89 -5.59
C TRP A 34 -1.69 -0.15 -6.62
N PRO A 35 -2.36 0.26 -7.71
CA PRO A 35 -2.69 -0.64 -8.80
C PRO A 35 -1.40 -1.08 -9.50
N VAL A 36 -1.15 -2.38 -9.55
CA VAL A 36 0.11 -2.89 -10.08
C VAL A 36 0.19 -2.66 -11.60
N GLY A 37 1.26 -1.99 -12.04
CA GLY A 37 1.44 -1.59 -13.44
C GLY A 37 0.79 -0.25 -13.81
N ASP A 38 0.13 0.41 -12.87
CA ASP A 38 -0.62 1.65 -13.07
C ASP A 38 -1.60 1.52 -14.25
N ILE A 39 -1.44 2.29 -15.33
CA ILE A 39 -2.31 2.24 -16.51
C ILE A 39 -2.09 1.00 -17.40
N ASN A 40 -0.96 0.31 -17.23
CA ASN A 40 -0.57 -0.83 -18.07
C ASN A 40 -0.96 -2.18 -17.46
N ASP A 41 -1.60 -2.17 -16.29
CA ASP A 41 -1.95 -3.35 -15.51
C ASP A 41 -0.76 -4.33 -15.36
N TRP A 42 -1.07 -5.58 -15.00
CA TRP A 42 -0.08 -6.65 -14.97
C TRP A 42 0.36 -7.06 -16.39
N SER A 43 1.47 -6.50 -16.87
CA SER A 43 2.00 -6.74 -18.22
C SER A 43 3.54 -6.87 -18.28
N PHE A 44 4.09 -7.12 -19.47
CA PHE A 44 5.54 -7.20 -19.67
C PHE A 44 6.24 -5.90 -19.27
N GLY A 45 7.33 -6.01 -18.50
CA GLY A 45 8.07 -4.86 -17.99
C GLY A 45 7.60 -4.33 -16.63
N VAL A 46 6.58 -4.95 -16.02
CA VAL A 46 6.08 -4.60 -14.68
C VAL A 46 7.16 -4.67 -13.59
N VAL A 47 8.27 -5.39 -13.82
CA VAL A 47 9.42 -5.46 -12.91
C VAL A 47 9.99 -4.10 -12.49
N GLY A 48 9.87 -3.08 -13.34
CA GLY A 48 10.31 -1.72 -13.01
C GLY A 48 9.26 -0.88 -12.29
N TRP A 49 7.99 -1.30 -12.26
CA TRP A 49 6.88 -0.54 -11.69
C TRP A 49 7.07 -0.14 -10.22
N PRO A 50 7.63 -0.99 -9.32
CA PRO A 50 7.85 -0.60 -7.93
C PRO A 50 8.84 0.56 -7.74
N ASN A 51 9.67 0.86 -8.74
CA ASN A 51 10.74 1.84 -8.60
C ASN A 51 10.20 3.23 -8.24
N TYR A 52 10.85 3.87 -7.28
CA TYR A 52 10.54 5.22 -6.79
C TYR A 52 9.16 5.37 -6.10
N LYS A 53 8.41 4.29 -5.88
CA LYS A 53 7.14 4.32 -5.13
C LYS A 53 7.42 4.17 -3.62
N PRO A 54 6.93 5.11 -2.77
CA PRO A 54 7.22 5.10 -1.34
C PRO A 54 6.22 4.22 -0.57
N PHE A 55 6.28 2.91 -0.79
CA PHE A 55 5.37 1.96 -0.13
C PHE A 55 5.51 1.96 1.39
N LYS A 56 4.36 2.06 2.07
CA LYS A 56 4.28 2.04 3.53
C LYS A 56 3.63 0.76 4.03
N ILE A 57 3.93 0.42 5.27
CA ILE A 57 3.20 -0.64 5.97
C ILE A 57 1.71 -0.28 5.99
N GLY A 58 0.84 -1.24 5.62
CA GLY A 58 -0.60 -1.03 5.55
C GLY A 58 -1.12 -0.55 4.19
N ASP A 59 -0.25 -0.11 3.27
CA ASP A 59 -0.65 0.14 1.89
C ASP A 59 -1.18 -1.13 1.23
N VAL A 60 -1.98 -1.00 0.17
CA VAL A 60 -2.63 -2.11 -0.52
C VAL A 60 -2.14 -2.18 -1.96
N LEU A 61 -1.64 -3.33 -2.40
CA LEU A 61 -1.46 -3.63 -3.82
C LEU A 61 -2.80 -4.12 -4.38
N GLY A 62 -3.32 -3.44 -5.40
CA GLY A 62 -4.62 -3.75 -6.02
C GLY A 62 -4.50 -4.43 -7.39
N ASP A 63 -5.50 -5.24 -7.72
CA ASP A 63 -5.68 -5.94 -9.01
C ASP A 63 -4.53 -6.87 -9.37
N VAL A 64 -4.11 -7.67 -8.38
CA VAL A 64 -2.85 -8.42 -8.50
C VAL A 64 -3.06 -9.93 -8.47
N HIS A 65 -2.25 -10.64 -9.24
CA HIS A 65 -2.05 -12.08 -9.06
C HIS A 65 -0.81 -12.36 -8.16
N VAL A 66 -0.70 -11.79 -6.95
CA VAL A 66 0.52 -11.95 -6.13
C VAL A 66 0.71 -13.41 -5.66
N ARG A 67 1.95 -13.82 -5.44
CA ARG A 67 2.29 -14.89 -4.50
C ARG A 67 3.00 -14.33 -3.28
N ARG A 68 2.30 -14.19 -2.16
CA ARG A 68 2.84 -13.49 -0.98
C ARG A 68 3.79 -14.41 -0.20
N GLU A 69 5.01 -13.94 0.05
CA GLU A 69 5.88 -14.44 1.12
C GLU A 69 6.21 -13.32 2.11
N ARG A 70 6.46 -13.68 3.36
CA ARG A 70 6.92 -12.78 4.42
C ARG A 70 8.43 -12.97 4.59
N ALA A 71 9.25 -12.03 4.12
CA ALA A 71 10.64 -11.96 4.55
C ALA A 71 10.66 -11.58 6.04
N GLN A 72 10.84 -12.57 6.92
CA GLN A 72 11.03 -12.28 8.34
C GLN A 72 12.32 -11.48 8.51
N ARG A 73 12.33 -10.54 9.47
CA ARG A 73 13.54 -9.86 9.93
C ARG A 73 14.49 -10.90 10.53
N GLY A 74 15.29 -11.53 9.69
CA GLY A 74 16.27 -12.55 10.04
C GLY A 74 16.92 -13.00 8.75
N GLY A 75 18.16 -12.58 8.53
CA GLY A 75 18.86 -12.67 7.24
C GLY A 75 18.84 -14.08 6.65
N GLY A 76 18.08 -14.24 5.58
CA GLY A 76 18.15 -15.38 4.69
C GLY A 76 17.74 -14.94 3.29
N GLU A 77 18.68 -15.03 2.35
CA GLU A 77 18.59 -14.77 0.90
C GLU A 77 17.49 -15.56 0.17
N VAL A 78 16.58 -16.21 0.90
CA VAL A 78 15.57 -17.12 0.39
C VAL A 78 14.60 -16.39 -0.53
N SER A 79 14.15 -15.17 -0.18
CA SER A 79 13.26 -14.38 -1.04
C SER A 79 13.90 -14.01 -2.38
N ASP A 80 15.21 -13.73 -2.38
CA ASP A 80 15.90 -13.24 -3.58
C ASP A 80 16.18 -14.37 -4.55
N VAL A 81 16.55 -15.55 -4.04
CA VAL A 81 16.73 -16.76 -4.86
C VAL A 81 15.41 -17.24 -5.42
N ASP A 82 14.34 -17.30 -4.62
CA ASP A 82 13.02 -17.73 -5.07
C ASP A 82 12.41 -16.75 -6.07
N TYR A 83 12.59 -15.44 -5.87
CA TYR A 83 12.23 -14.42 -6.85
C TYR A 83 13.05 -14.49 -8.14
N ALA A 84 14.36 -14.78 -8.04
CA ALA A 84 15.22 -14.94 -9.20
C ALA A 84 14.82 -16.16 -10.03
N LEU A 85 14.50 -17.27 -9.37
CA LEU A 85 14.12 -18.55 -9.97
C LEU A 85 12.62 -18.69 -10.27
N CYS A 86 11.82 -17.65 -10.03
CA CYS A 86 10.37 -17.69 -10.24
C CYS A 86 9.68 -18.83 -9.48
N ARG A 87 10.22 -19.17 -8.30
CA ARG A 87 9.78 -20.30 -7.49
C ARG A 87 8.93 -19.82 -6.33
N ALA A 88 7.68 -20.28 -6.30
CA ALA A 88 6.81 -20.04 -5.17
C ALA A 88 7.10 -21.02 -4.03
N PRO A 89 7.31 -20.57 -2.78
CA PRO A 89 7.38 -21.48 -1.65
C PRO A 89 6.01 -22.11 -1.38
N ALA A 90 6.00 -23.27 -0.72
CA ALA A 90 4.79 -24.07 -0.49
C ALA A 90 3.70 -23.35 0.33
N ASN A 91 4.07 -22.37 1.15
CA ASN A 91 3.15 -21.55 1.95
C ASN A 91 2.75 -20.22 1.28
N ALA A 92 3.12 -20.00 0.02
CA ALA A 92 2.76 -18.79 -0.69
C ALA A 92 1.24 -18.68 -0.88
N THR A 93 0.66 -17.57 -0.47
CA THR A 93 -0.74 -17.26 -0.78
C THR A 93 -0.86 -16.94 -2.26
N THR A 94 -1.75 -17.63 -2.98
CA THR A 94 -1.97 -17.39 -4.41
C THR A 94 -3.22 -16.55 -4.60
N TYR A 95 -3.10 -15.49 -5.39
CA TYR A 95 -4.18 -14.61 -5.81
C TYR A 95 -4.40 -14.80 -7.31
N SER A 96 -5.64 -14.99 -7.75
CA SER A 96 -5.98 -15.33 -9.14
C SER A 96 -7.33 -14.78 -9.60
N SER A 97 -7.96 -13.91 -8.82
CA SER A 97 -9.26 -13.32 -9.21
C SER A 97 -9.09 -12.15 -10.18
N GLY A 98 -7.87 -11.61 -10.30
CA GLY A 98 -7.58 -10.42 -11.10
C GLY A 98 -8.00 -9.12 -10.42
N ASN A 99 -8.66 -9.19 -9.26
CA ASN A 99 -9.11 -8.04 -8.49
C ASN A 99 -8.70 -8.15 -7.01
N ASP A 100 -7.69 -8.97 -6.73
CA ASP A 100 -7.23 -9.26 -5.39
C ASP A 100 -6.48 -8.06 -4.80
N ARG A 101 -6.67 -7.88 -3.49
CA ARG A 101 -6.10 -6.78 -2.71
C ARG A 101 -5.15 -7.34 -1.67
N VAL A 102 -3.89 -6.91 -1.72
CA VAL A 102 -2.82 -7.41 -0.83
C VAL A 102 -2.30 -6.28 0.05
N THR A 103 -2.61 -6.34 1.34
CA THR A 103 -2.07 -5.39 2.31
C THR A 103 -0.59 -5.67 2.61
N LEU A 104 0.24 -4.65 2.44
CA LEU A 104 1.67 -4.72 2.66
C LEU A 104 1.99 -4.81 4.15
N SER A 105 2.78 -5.83 4.48
CA SER A 105 3.37 -6.01 5.80
C SER A 105 4.80 -5.47 5.82
N PRO A 106 5.39 -5.24 7.00
CA PRO A 106 6.78 -4.80 7.07
C PRO A 106 7.72 -5.76 6.33
N GLY A 107 8.59 -5.23 5.47
CA GLY A 107 9.57 -6.02 4.72
C GLY A 107 9.25 -6.16 3.24
N VAL A 108 9.80 -7.20 2.62
CA VAL A 108 9.67 -7.46 1.18
C VAL A 108 8.46 -8.34 0.92
N THR A 109 7.67 -7.96 -0.09
CA THR A 109 6.61 -8.75 -0.71
C THR A 109 6.92 -8.88 -2.19
N PHE A 110 6.98 -10.09 -2.73
CA PHE A 110 7.17 -10.32 -4.16
C PHE A 110 5.95 -10.99 -4.79
N GLY A 111 5.88 -11.01 -6.12
CA GLY A 111 4.86 -11.75 -6.87
C GLY A 111 5.26 -11.90 -8.33
N PHE A 112 4.92 -13.02 -8.96
CA PHE A 112 5.30 -13.33 -10.35
C PHE A 112 4.33 -14.25 -11.11
N PRO A 113 3.04 -13.92 -11.16
CA PRO A 113 2.07 -14.62 -11.99
C PRO A 113 2.39 -14.46 -13.49
N GLY A 114 2.29 -15.56 -14.25
CA GLY A 114 2.53 -15.57 -15.70
C GLY A 114 4.00 -15.79 -16.08
N ASP A 115 4.45 -15.12 -17.15
CA ASP A 115 5.79 -15.28 -17.73
C ASP A 115 6.88 -14.59 -16.88
N CYS A 116 7.14 -15.12 -15.69
CA CYS A 116 8.09 -14.57 -14.73
C CYS A 116 9.52 -14.39 -15.32
N ASP A 117 9.98 -15.36 -16.12
CA ASP A 117 11.28 -15.32 -16.80
C ASP A 117 11.41 -14.17 -17.82
N LYS A 118 10.28 -13.60 -18.27
CA LYS A 118 10.21 -12.44 -19.17
C LYS A 118 10.00 -11.12 -18.42
N GLY A 119 10.15 -11.11 -17.10
CA GLY A 119 10.00 -9.90 -16.27
C GLY A 119 8.57 -9.61 -15.82
N MET A 120 7.65 -10.59 -15.90
CA MET A 120 6.35 -10.50 -15.23
C MET A 120 6.51 -10.87 -13.75
N LYS A 121 7.20 -10.01 -13.01
CA LYS A 121 7.49 -10.18 -11.59
C LYS A 121 7.73 -8.85 -10.91
N ILE A 122 7.38 -8.72 -9.63
CA ILE A 122 7.62 -7.52 -8.82
C ILE A 122 8.19 -7.89 -7.46
N ALA A 123 8.98 -6.97 -6.89
CA ALA A 123 9.39 -6.99 -5.48
C ALA A 123 9.15 -5.61 -4.89
N VAL A 124 8.36 -5.56 -3.82
CA VAL A 124 7.94 -4.35 -3.13
C VAL A 124 8.46 -4.39 -1.70
N THR A 125 9.04 -3.29 -1.23
CA THR A 125 9.48 -3.17 0.17
C THR A 125 8.63 -2.13 0.88
N ALA A 126 7.87 -2.54 1.88
CA ALA A 126 7.13 -1.64 2.75
C ALA A 126 7.93 -1.31 4.01
N ARG A 127 8.03 -0.02 4.32
CA ARG A 127 8.76 0.51 5.48
C ARG A 127 7.86 1.32 6.39
#